data_AF-A0A6L5F0J8-F1
#
_entry.id   AF-A0A6L5F0J8-F1
#
_cell.length_a   1.000
_cell.length_b   1.000
_cell.length_c   1.000
_cell.angle_alpha   90.00
_cell.angle_beta   90.00
_cell.angle_gamma   90.00
#
_symmetry.space_group_name_H-M   'P 1'
#
loop_
_entity.id
_entity.type
_entity.pdbx_description
1 polymer ?
#
loop_
_entity_poly.entity_id
_entity_poly.type
_entity_poly.pdbx_seq_one_letter_code
_entity_poly.pdbx_strand_id
1 'polypeptide(L)'
;MATPELSLALLDRALQLYRDNPRATDWLRRQRARFAEPLRLAVIGPTAAGKSTVADALSSSGRHLRELVPVDTTAVEPDAEPREIRSRCADADAVLCLLRRPWGAEVDLLRAVNEHPAAQAAPVNAVAVLSRADEIGGGRADAVISARQIARRGRREPELRTLCQDVVAVAGQAATAGRTLDAAEFDALSALARMSKEELEAQLLSVQRFAAADAPLPVEAGVRERLLDKLGLFGVRLAITLVRQGNDTQPALTAQLAQRSGLGELRETIERLLVARAEVLKARAALLALDVLLRSEPRPGSAALLGELDRILAGAHEFNELRLASALRADPALLPDGLGDEAARLIGEHGPGPAERLGLREPPAAELHEALQDALRRWRVLAHSRELGAAARRAAMTVLRSCETIAIGGAPARPEYF
;
A
#
# COMPACT_ATOMS: atom_id res chain seq x y z
N MET A 1 18.83 -1.93 -18.93
CA MET A 1 19.21 -1.65 -17.53
C MET A 1 17.95 -1.34 -16.77
N ALA A 2 17.84 -1.89 -15.56
CA ALA A 2 16.68 -1.65 -14.71
C ALA A 2 16.71 -0.23 -14.12
N THR A 3 15.55 0.30 -13.75
CA THR A 3 15.42 1.64 -13.16
C THR A 3 16.31 1.85 -11.92
N PRO A 4 16.47 0.88 -10.99
CA PRO A 4 17.40 1.01 -9.87
C PRO A 4 18.86 1.20 -10.29
N GLU A 5 19.34 0.45 -11.29
CA GLU A 5 20.71 0.55 -11.79
C GLU A 5 20.99 1.91 -12.43
N LEU A 6 20.05 2.39 -13.25
CA LEU A 6 20.13 3.72 -13.88
C LEU A 6 20.13 4.84 -12.84
N SER A 7 19.33 4.68 -11.77
CA SER A 7 19.25 5.65 -10.69
C SER A 7 20.55 5.73 -9.89
N LEU A 8 21.16 4.58 -9.57
CA LEU A 8 22.46 4.52 -8.92
C LEU A 8 23.57 5.14 -9.78
N ALA A 9 23.60 4.83 -11.07
CA ALA A 9 24.57 5.42 -12.01
C ALA A 9 24.42 6.96 -12.10
N LEU A 10 23.18 7.46 -12.07
CA LEU A 10 22.92 8.90 -12.07
C LEU A 10 23.36 9.56 -10.76
N LEU A 11 23.12 8.93 -9.61
CA LEU A 11 23.62 9.39 -8.30
C LEU A 11 25.14 9.44 -8.27
N ASP A 12 25.83 8.43 -8.81
CA ASP A 12 27.30 8.39 -8.87
C ASP A 12 27.85 9.54 -9.74
N ARG A 13 27.17 9.89 -10.82
CA ARG A 13 27.53 11.07 -11.64
C ARG A 13 27.23 12.38 -10.92
N ALA A 14 26.13 12.46 -10.17
CA ALA A 14 25.84 13.61 -9.32
C ALA A 14 26.92 13.78 -8.23
N LEU A 15 27.40 12.69 -7.62
CA LEU A 15 28.50 12.73 -6.65
C LEU A 15 29.77 13.36 -7.24
N GLN A 16 30.08 13.07 -8.50
CA GLN A 16 31.21 13.71 -9.19
C GLN A 16 30.98 15.21 -9.41
N LEU A 17 29.77 15.61 -9.80
CA LEU A 17 29.42 17.01 -10.03
C LEU A 17 29.46 17.85 -8.73
N TYR A 18 29.07 17.25 -7.60
CA TYR A 18 29.02 17.90 -6.29
C TYR A 18 30.25 17.64 -5.42
N ARG A 19 31.33 17.04 -5.95
CA ARG A 19 32.52 16.64 -5.17
C ARG A 19 33.13 17.74 -4.30
N ASP A 20 33.02 19.00 -4.72
CA ASP A 20 33.55 20.17 -4.00
C ASP A 20 32.56 20.75 -2.96
N ASN A 21 31.40 20.12 -2.76
CA ASN A 21 30.40 20.47 -1.76
C ASN A 21 30.20 19.29 -0.79
N PRO A 22 30.80 19.35 0.41
CA PRO A 22 30.69 18.28 1.41
C PRO A 22 29.25 17.97 1.80
N ARG A 23 28.40 18.99 1.98
CA ARG A 23 27.00 18.83 2.38
C ARG A 23 26.21 18.04 1.33
N ALA A 24 26.30 18.44 0.06
CA ALA A 24 25.62 17.77 -1.04
C ALA A 24 26.17 16.35 -1.26
N THR A 25 27.50 16.19 -1.17
CA THR A 25 28.15 14.88 -1.32
C THR A 25 27.72 13.90 -0.22
N ASP A 26 27.69 14.33 1.04
CA ASP A 26 27.26 13.48 2.15
C ASP A 26 25.77 13.14 2.05
N TRP A 27 24.94 14.07 1.60
CA TRP A 27 23.54 13.81 1.31
C TRP A 27 23.36 12.79 0.17
N LEU A 28 24.10 12.92 -0.93
CA LEU A 28 24.06 11.98 -2.05
C LEU A 28 24.54 10.58 -1.65
N ARG A 29 25.60 10.50 -0.82
CA ARG A 29 26.08 9.23 -0.24
C ARG A 29 25.01 8.56 0.62
N ARG A 30 24.26 9.34 1.42
CA ARG A 30 23.12 8.80 2.18
C ARG A 30 22.03 8.27 1.25
N GLN A 31 21.66 8.99 0.20
CA GLN A 31 20.67 8.50 -0.77
C GLN A 31 21.12 7.19 -1.45
N ARG A 32 22.41 7.08 -1.79
CA ARG A 32 22.97 5.85 -2.34
C ARG A 32 22.97 4.69 -1.34
N ALA A 33 23.34 4.95 -0.08
CA ALA A 33 23.37 3.93 0.97
C ALA A 33 21.97 3.32 1.24
N ARG A 34 20.91 4.13 1.12
CA ARG A 34 19.52 3.69 1.33
C ARG A 34 19.06 2.55 0.42
N PHE A 35 19.70 2.34 -0.73
CA PHE A 35 19.40 1.17 -1.57
C PHE A 35 19.66 -0.14 -0.83
N ALA A 36 20.68 -0.21 0.02
CA ALA A 36 21.00 -1.40 0.82
C ALA A 36 20.20 -1.49 2.14
N GLU A 37 19.49 -0.43 2.52
CA GLU A 37 18.69 -0.40 3.76
C GLU A 37 17.29 -0.96 3.53
N PRO A 38 16.55 -1.33 4.58
CA PRO A 38 15.14 -1.71 4.43
C PRO A 38 14.26 -0.56 3.94
N LEU A 39 13.09 -0.90 3.37
CA LEU A 39 12.13 0.09 2.87
C LEU A 39 11.64 1.00 3.99
N ARG A 40 11.66 2.31 3.73
CA ARG A 40 11.18 3.34 4.64
C ARG A 40 9.73 3.72 4.33
N LEU A 41 8.85 3.55 5.32
CA LEU A 41 7.42 3.82 5.19
C LEU A 41 7.02 5.03 6.06
N ALA A 42 6.44 6.06 5.45
CA ALA A 42 5.77 7.13 6.20
C ALA A 42 4.30 6.78 6.44
N VAL A 43 3.79 7.05 7.65
CA VAL A 43 2.35 6.91 7.96
C VAL A 43 1.79 8.28 8.26
N ILE A 44 1.03 8.82 7.31
CA ILE A 44 0.45 10.17 7.41
C ILE A 44 -1.07 10.10 7.56
N GLY A 45 -1.68 11.16 8.07
CA GLY A 45 -3.13 11.28 8.20
C GLY A 45 -3.54 12.30 9.26
N PRO A 46 -4.82 12.71 9.28
CA PRO A 46 -5.33 13.73 10.20
C PRO A 46 -5.19 13.31 11.66
N THR A 47 -5.31 14.26 12.58
CA THR A 47 -5.43 13.93 14.01
C THR A 47 -6.59 12.96 14.24
N ALA A 48 -6.40 12.04 15.18
CA ALA A 48 -7.32 10.95 15.49
C ALA A 48 -7.60 9.95 14.34
N ALA A 49 -6.81 9.94 13.25
CA ALA A 49 -6.91 8.91 12.22
C ALA A 49 -6.43 7.51 12.66
N GLY A 50 -5.99 7.31 13.91
CA GLY A 50 -5.51 6.01 14.41
C GLY A 50 -4.11 5.61 13.93
N LYS A 51 -3.23 6.58 13.64
CA LYS A 51 -1.85 6.34 13.14
C LYS A 51 -1.04 5.40 14.01
N SER A 52 -0.89 5.70 15.30
CA SER A 52 -0.16 4.84 16.25
C SER A 52 -0.79 3.45 16.32
N THR A 53 -2.12 3.38 16.38
CA THR A 53 -2.85 2.11 16.42
C THR A 53 -2.59 1.25 15.17
N VAL A 54 -2.59 1.84 13.97
CA VAL A 54 -2.29 1.11 12.72
C VAL A 54 -0.81 0.75 12.66
N ALA A 55 0.10 1.65 13.03
CA ALA A 55 1.54 1.41 13.04
C ALA A 55 1.91 0.27 14.00
N ASP A 56 1.45 0.32 15.25
CA ASP A 56 1.67 -0.73 16.25
C ASP A 56 1.09 -2.07 15.78
N ALA A 57 -0.07 -2.02 15.11
CA ALA A 57 -0.69 -3.21 14.57
C ALA A 57 0.09 -3.85 13.42
N LEU A 58 0.77 -3.04 12.60
CA LEU A 58 1.66 -3.50 11.54
C LEU A 58 2.99 -4.04 12.11
N SER A 59 3.65 -3.29 13.00
CA SER A 59 4.96 -3.67 13.56
C SER A 59 4.91 -4.96 14.39
N SER A 60 3.79 -5.23 15.04
CA SER A 60 3.60 -6.45 15.82
C SER A 60 3.36 -7.72 14.97
N SER A 61 3.20 -7.60 13.64
CA SER A 61 2.66 -8.66 12.78
C SER A 61 3.58 -9.02 11.60
N GLY A 62 4.29 -10.16 11.66
CA GLY A 62 5.08 -10.72 10.55
C GLY A 62 6.56 -10.29 10.51
N ARG A 63 7.46 -11.14 9.97
CA ARG A 63 8.90 -10.84 9.91
C ARG A 63 9.24 -9.74 8.90
N HIS A 64 8.67 -9.78 7.69
CA HIS A 64 8.99 -8.81 6.63
C HIS A 64 8.46 -7.39 6.92
N LEU A 65 7.37 -7.26 7.66
CA LEU A 65 6.87 -5.94 8.10
C LEU A 65 7.68 -5.35 9.26
N ARG A 66 8.42 -6.16 10.04
CA ARG A 66 9.35 -5.66 11.07
C ARG A 66 10.58 -5.00 10.47
N GLU A 67 10.93 -5.36 9.24
CA GLU A 67 12.03 -4.75 8.51
C GLU A 67 11.63 -3.38 7.94
N LEU A 68 10.34 -3.04 7.87
CA LEU A 68 9.92 -1.69 7.53
C LEU A 68 10.38 -0.71 8.61
N VAL A 69 11.07 0.35 8.20
CA VAL A 69 11.45 1.43 9.11
C VAL A 69 10.37 2.51 9.01
N PRO A 70 9.48 2.65 10.00
CA PRO A 70 8.58 3.79 10.06
C PRO A 70 9.44 5.06 10.28
N VAL A 71 9.43 5.96 9.29
CA VAL A 71 10.26 7.17 9.34
C VAL A 71 9.55 8.31 10.09
N ASP A 72 8.23 8.40 9.95
CA ASP A 72 7.43 9.43 10.61
C ASP A 72 5.96 8.98 10.72
N THR A 73 5.37 9.11 11.91
CA THR A 73 3.96 8.80 12.23
C THR A 73 3.19 10.03 12.75
N THR A 74 3.76 11.23 12.61
CA THR A 74 3.18 12.46 13.15
C THR A 74 1.88 12.86 12.43
N ALA A 75 0.97 13.53 13.17
CA ALA A 75 -0.30 13.98 12.60
C ALA A 75 -0.10 15.13 11.63
N VAL A 76 -0.70 15.00 10.45
CA VAL A 76 -0.71 16.02 9.41
C VAL A 76 -2.16 16.35 9.16
N GLU A 77 -2.57 17.57 9.49
CA GLU A 77 -3.94 17.99 9.21
C GLU A 77 -4.17 18.09 7.70
N PRO A 78 -5.39 17.81 7.20
CA PRO A 78 -5.66 17.83 5.76
C PRO A 78 -5.50 19.21 5.12
N ASP A 79 -5.58 20.28 5.91
CA ASP A 79 -5.36 21.67 5.52
C ASP A 79 -3.92 22.15 5.77
N ALA A 80 -3.02 21.26 6.22
CA ALA A 80 -1.61 21.60 6.37
C ALA A 80 -1.02 22.03 5.02
N GLU A 81 -0.10 23.00 5.08
CA GLU A 81 0.63 23.49 3.92
C GLU A 81 1.27 22.31 3.16
N PRO A 82 1.04 22.14 1.84
CA PRO A 82 1.55 21.00 1.08
C PRO A 82 3.06 20.79 1.21
N ARG A 83 3.81 21.87 1.42
CA ARG A 83 5.26 21.83 1.67
C ARG A 83 5.62 21.11 2.96
N GLU A 84 4.84 21.27 4.02
CA GLU A 84 5.05 20.58 5.29
C GLU A 84 4.85 19.07 5.14
N ILE A 85 3.77 18.69 4.46
CA ILE A 85 3.45 17.29 4.14
C ILE A 85 4.61 16.64 3.38
N ARG A 86 5.12 17.32 2.33
CA ARG A 86 6.28 16.85 1.57
C ARG A 86 7.53 16.73 2.42
N SER A 87 7.79 17.68 3.31
CA SER A 87 8.97 17.64 4.18
C SER A 87 8.97 16.41 5.08
N ARG A 88 7.80 16.01 5.60
CA ARG A 88 7.66 14.81 6.45
C ARG A 88 7.79 13.51 5.65
N CYS A 89 7.39 13.52 4.38
CA CYS A 89 7.55 12.36 3.50
C CYS A 89 8.88 12.32 2.72
N ALA A 90 9.75 13.34 2.85
CA ALA A 90 10.95 13.47 2.04
C ALA A 90 11.93 12.30 2.22
N ASP A 91 11.97 11.72 3.42
CA ASP A 91 12.80 10.56 3.74
C ASP A 91 12.07 9.22 3.63
N ALA A 92 10.87 9.18 3.03
CA ALA A 92 10.10 7.96 2.85
C ALA A 92 10.20 7.42 1.42
N ASP A 93 10.33 6.11 1.28
CA ASP A 93 10.29 5.44 -0.02
C ASP A 93 8.84 5.13 -0.43
N ALA A 94 7.98 4.90 0.56
CA ALA A 94 6.54 4.66 0.42
C ALA A 94 5.72 5.42 1.47
N VAL A 95 4.43 5.63 1.19
CA VAL A 95 3.50 6.39 2.03
C VAL A 95 2.23 5.57 2.28
N LEU A 96 1.89 5.41 3.56
CA LEU A 96 0.59 4.93 4.00
C LEU A 96 -0.26 6.14 4.43
N CYS A 97 -1.27 6.47 3.65
CA CYS A 97 -2.13 7.62 3.93
C CYS A 97 -3.41 7.16 4.62
N LEU A 98 -3.53 7.47 5.92
CA LEU A 98 -4.73 7.17 6.70
C LEU A 98 -5.79 8.24 6.44
N LEU A 99 -6.96 7.77 6.05
CA LEU A 99 -8.15 8.54 5.75
C LEU A 99 -9.28 8.04 6.66
N ARG A 100 -10.12 8.94 7.16
CA ARG A 100 -11.44 8.61 7.68
C ARG A 100 -12.45 8.44 6.55
N ARG A 101 -12.28 9.19 5.46
CA ARG A 101 -13.17 9.15 4.27
C ARG A 101 -12.34 9.21 2.97
N PRO A 102 -12.67 8.43 1.93
CA PRO A 102 -11.88 8.42 0.69
C PRO A 102 -12.21 9.58 -0.28
N TRP A 103 -12.60 10.75 0.22
CA TRP A 103 -13.05 11.87 -0.61
C TRP A 103 -12.80 13.21 0.09
N GLY A 104 -12.79 14.30 -0.69
CA GLY A 104 -12.72 15.66 -0.17
C GLY A 104 -11.33 15.99 0.39
N ALA A 105 -11.30 16.77 1.48
CA ALA A 105 -10.07 17.33 2.04
C ALA A 105 -9.01 16.28 2.40
N GLU A 106 -9.38 15.04 2.72
CA GLU A 106 -8.41 14.00 3.08
C GLU A 106 -7.64 13.48 1.84
N VAL A 107 -8.17 13.67 0.63
CA VAL A 107 -7.45 13.37 -0.62
C VAL A 107 -6.39 14.42 -0.91
N ASP A 108 -6.50 15.63 -0.34
CA ASP A 108 -5.48 16.68 -0.49
C ASP A 108 -4.13 16.28 0.14
N LEU A 109 -4.15 15.46 1.18
CA LEU A 109 -2.93 14.83 1.72
C LEU A 109 -2.21 14.00 0.66
N LEU A 110 -2.94 13.16 -0.07
CA LEU A 110 -2.40 12.34 -1.16
C LEU A 110 -1.94 13.20 -2.35
N ARG A 111 -2.66 14.29 -2.66
CA ARG A 111 -2.24 15.27 -3.68
C ARG A 111 -0.93 15.95 -3.29
N ALA A 112 -0.80 16.40 -2.04
CA ALA A 112 0.39 17.08 -1.55
C ALA A 112 1.64 16.18 -1.61
N VAL A 113 1.50 14.89 -1.28
CA VAL A 113 2.57 13.89 -1.45
C VAL A 113 3.02 13.76 -2.90
N ASN A 114 2.09 13.91 -3.85
CA ASN A 114 2.36 13.78 -5.28
C ASN A 114 2.52 15.12 -6.01
N GLU A 115 2.54 16.27 -5.34
CA GLU A 115 2.48 17.59 -6.01
C GLU A 115 3.71 17.85 -6.89
N HIS A 116 4.87 17.34 -6.49
CA HIS A 116 6.13 17.56 -7.20
C HIS A 116 6.12 16.91 -8.60
N PRO A 117 6.59 17.57 -9.68
CA PRO A 117 6.50 17.02 -11.05
C PRO A 117 7.10 15.62 -11.21
N ALA A 118 8.27 15.37 -10.61
CA ALA A 118 8.88 14.03 -10.60
C ALA A 118 8.01 12.98 -9.86
N ALA A 119 7.25 13.39 -8.84
CA ALA A 119 6.33 12.51 -8.11
C ALA A 119 5.07 12.21 -8.94
N GLN A 120 4.50 13.21 -9.62
CA GLN A 120 3.37 13.05 -10.55
C GLN A 120 3.72 12.16 -11.74
N ALA A 121 4.98 12.19 -12.18
CA ALA A 121 5.45 11.29 -13.21
C ALA A 121 5.42 9.82 -12.76
N ALA A 122 5.33 9.50 -11.46
CA ALA A 122 5.28 8.13 -10.96
C ALA A 122 4.50 8.00 -9.63
N PRO A 123 3.17 8.12 -9.58
CA PRO A 123 2.39 8.01 -8.33
C PRO A 123 2.18 6.54 -7.92
N VAL A 124 3.30 5.85 -7.61
CA VAL A 124 3.34 4.40 -7.37
C VAL A 124 3.70 4.02 -5.94
N ASN A 125 3.95 4.99 -5.06
CA ASN A 125 4.49 4.77 -3.73
C ASN A 125 3.47 4.87 -2.59
N ALA A 126 2.19 5.11 -2.89
CA ALA A 126 1.17 5.39 -1.88
C ALA A 126 0.08 4.31 -1.80
N VAL A 127 -0.34 3.97 -0.58
CA VAL A 127 -1.55 3.17 -0.28
C VAL A 127 -2.46 3.98 0.62
N ALA A 128 -3.73 4.12 0.25
CA ALA A 128 -4.74 4.78 1.06
C ALA A 128 -5.41 3.78 2.01
N VAL A 129 -5.64 4.18 3.26
CA VAL A 129 -6.26 3.33 4.27
C VAL A 129 -7.43 4.06 4.91
N LEU A 130 -8.64 3.49 4.78
CA LEU A 130 -9.79 3.88 5.58
C LEU A 130 -9.59 3.35 7.00
N SER A 131 -8.97 4.14 7.86
CA SER A 131 -8.43 3.70 9.16
C SER A 131 -9.47 3.67 10.29
N ARG A 132 -10.66 4.25 10.05
CA ARG A 132 -11.83 4.22 10.94
C ARG A 132 -12.97 3.41 10.31
N ALA A 133 -12.63 2.23 9.76
CA ALA A 133 -13.61 1.34 9.14
C ALA A 133 -14.73 0.92 10.12
N ASP A 134 -14.41 0.94 11.41
CA ASP A 134 -15.29 0.68 12.54
C ASP A 134 -16.30 1.79 12.84
N GLU A 135 -16.18 2.98 12.25
CA GLU A 135 -17.16 4.07 12.42
C GLU A 135 -18.22 4.09 11.31
N ILE A 136 -17.98 3.36 10.21
CA ILE A 136 -18.89 3.33 9.06
C ILE A 136 -20.25 2.76 9.47
N GLY A 137 -21.32 3.42 9.02
CA GLY A 137 -22.69 2.99 9.31
C GLY A 137 -23.03 3.04 10.81
N GLY A 138 -22.39 3.91 11.59
CA GLY A 138 -22.62 4.02 13.04
C GLY A 138 -21.96 2.91 13.85
N GLY A 139 -20.94 2.25 13.30
CA GLY A 139 -20.15 1.21 13.98
C GLY A 139 -20.92 -0.06 14.28
N ARG A 140 -21.85 -0.43 13.41
CA ARG A 140 -22.53 -1.73 13.44
C ARG A 140 -21.52 -2.87 13.26
N ALA A 141 -21.88 -4.10 13.64
CA ALA A 141 -20.98 -5.26 13.53
C ALA A 141 -20.49 -5.54 12.10
N ASP A 142 -21.20 -5.05 11.07
CA ASP A 142 -20.86 -5.12 9.65
C ASP A 142 -20.14 -3.85 9.11
N ALA A 143 -19.73 -2.92 9.97
CA ALA A 143 -19.10 -1.66 9.58
C ALA A 143 -17.86 -1.85 8.68
N VAL A 144 -16.96 -2.79 9.03
CA VAL A 144 -15.77 -3.08 8.22
C VAL A 144 -16.12 -3.67 6.86
N ILE A 145 -17.19 -4.47 6.76
CA ILE A 145 -17.67 -5.00 5.47
C ILE A 145 -18.14 -3.84 4.59
N SER A 146 -18.92 -2.93 5.16
CA SER A 146 -19.38 -1.71 4.47
C SER A 146 -18.20 -0.82 4.06
N ALA A 147 -17.20 -0.65 4.94
CA ALA A 147 -16.00 0.11 4.68
C ALA A 147 -15.17 -0.49 3.52
N ARG A 148 -15.09 -1.83 3.42
CA ARG A 148 -14.46 -2.50 2.27
C ARG A 148 -15.18 -2.21 0.95
N GLN A 149 -16.52 -2.13 0.96
CA GLN A 149 -17.27 -1.75 -0.24
C GLN A 149 -16.95 -0.30 -0.64
N ILE A 150 -16.85 0.61 0.33
CA ILE A 150 -16.43 2.00 0.10
C ILE A 150 -15.00 2.05 -0.45
N ALA A 151 -14.06 1.27 0.12
CA ALA A 151 -12.69 1.19 -0.37
C ALA A 151 -12.63 0.69 -1.82
N ARG A 152 -13.38 -0.37 -2.16
CA ARG A 152 -13.49 -0.88 -3.54
C ARG A 152 -14.03 0.17 -4.50
N ARG A 153 -15.01 0.98 -4.08
CA ARG A 153 -15.48 2.12 -4.88
C ARG A 153 -14.40 3.18 -5.03
N GLY A 154 -13.70 3.53 -3.94
CA GLY A 154 -12.57 4.47 -3.96
C GLY A 154 -11.47 4.06 -4.95
N ARG A 155 -11.17 2.76 -5.09
CA ARG A 155 -10.23 2.25 -6.11
C ARG A 155 -10.66 2.57 -7.54
N ARG A 156 -11.96 2.79 -7.80
CA ARG A 156 -12.49 3.12 -9.13
C ARG A 156 -12.54 4.63 -9.38
N GLU A 157 -12.51 5.43 -8.33
CA GLU A 157 -12.58 6.88 -8.44
C GLU A 157 -11.34 7.43 -9.17
N PRO A 158 -11.50 8.17 -10.28
CA PRO A 158 -10.38 8.62 -11.11
C PRO A 158 -9.32 9.38 -10.33
N GLU A 159 -9.75 10.20 -9.37
CA GLU A 159 -8.86 11.01 -8.53
C GLU A 159 -7.91 10.13 -7.70
N LEU A 160 -8.44 9.21 -6.91
CA LEU A 160 -7.63 8.32 -6.06
C LEU A 160 -6.74 7.39 -6.88
N ARG A 161 -7.23 6.91 -8.03
CA ARG A 161 -6.44 6.06 -8.95
C ARG A 161 -5.16 6.71 -9.45
N THR A 162 -5.14 8.04 -9.54
CA THR A 162 -3.94 8.77 -9.97
C THR A 162 -2.99 9.10 -8.82
N LEU A 163 -3.40 8.87 -7.58
CA LEU A 163 -2.66 9.30 -6.39
C LEU A 163 -2.14 8.14 -5.53
N CYS A 164 -2.76 6.96 -5.62
CA CYS A 164 -2.38 5.79 -4.84
C CYS A 164 -2.60 4.47 -5.61
N GLN A 165 -1.88 3.43 -5.19
CA GLN A 165 -1.89 2.11 -5.79
C GLN A 165 -3.07 1.25 -5.37
N ASP A 166 -3.58 1.49 -4.15
CA ASP A 166 -4.72 0.77 -3.60
C ASP A 166 -5.41 1.54 -2.46
N VAL A 167 -6.65 1.14 -2.16
CA VAL A 167 -7.46 1.62 -1.03
C VAL A 167 -7.93 0.43 -0.20
N VAL A 168 -7.58 0.41 1.10
CA VAL A 168 -7.90 -0.69 2.03
C VAL A 168 -8.67 -0.15 3.24
N ALA A 169 -9.55 -0.94 3.83
CA ALA A 169 -10.27 -0.55 5.05
C ALA A 169 -9.76 -1.32 6.27
N VAL A 170 -9.52 -0.61 7.37
CA VAL A 170 -8.97 -1.17 8.61
C VAL A 170 -9.69 -0.61 9.84
N ALA A 171 -9.99 -1.50 10.78
CA ALA A 171 -10.42 -1.19 12.14
C ALA A 171 -9.25 -1.48 13.10
N GLY A 172 -8.42 -0.46 13.37
CA GLY A 172 -7.15 -0.64 14.10
C GLY A 172 -7.31 -1.14 15.54
N GLN A 173 -8.35 -0.69 16.25
CA GLN A 173 -8.64 -1.13 17.62
C GLN A 173 -9.04 -2.61 17.66
N ALA A 174 -9.96 -3.05 16.80
CA ALA A 174 -10.33 -4.46 16.70
C ALA A 174 -9.14 -5.35 16.32
N ALA A 175 -8.25 -4.87 15.44
CA ALA A 175 -7.02 -5.58 15.08
C ALA A 175 -6.07 -5.74 16.27
N THR A 176 -5.94 -4.69 17.09
CA THR A 176 -5.09 -4.67 18.29
C THR A 176 -5.65 -5.55 19.40
N ALA A 177 -6.97 -5.46 19.62
CA ALA A 177 -7.68 -6.31 20.56
C ALA A 177 -7.57 -7.79 20.19
N GLY A 178 -7.63 -8.14 18.89
CA GLY A 178 -7.41 -9.50 18.40
C GLY A 178 -6.04 -10.11 18.76
N ARG A 179 -5.11 -9.35 19.34
CA ARG A 179 -3.83 -9.86 19.85
C ARG A 179 -3.62 -9.66 21.35
N THR A 180 -4.34 -8.72 21.95
CA THR A 180 -4.11 -8.24 23.32
C THR A 180 -5.29 -8.49 24.25
N LEU A 181 -6.38 -9.09 23.74
CA LEU A 181 -7.52 -9.50 24.55
C LEU A 181 -7.08 -10.56 25.55
N ASP A 182 -7.28 -10.30 26.84
CA ASP A 182 -6.99 -11.25 27.91
C ASP A 182 -8.21 -12.11 28.29
N ALA A 183 -8.01 -13.02 29.24
CA ALA A 183 -9.06 -13.95 29.69
C ALA A 183 -10.20 -13.24 30.43
N ALA A 184 -9.90 -12.21 31.24
CA ALA A 184 -10.92 -11.48 32.00
C ALA A 184 -11.82 -10.65 31.08
N GLU A 185 -11.23 -10.04 30.06
CA GLU A 185 -11.95 -9.32 29.00
C GLU A 185 -12.81 -10.28 28.17
N PHE A 186 -12.30 -11.47 27.87
CA PHE A 186 -13.08 -12.51 27.20
C PHE A 186 -14.29 -12.97 28.03
N ASP A 187 -14.11 -13.19 29.34
CA ASP A 187 -15.19 -13.58 30.24
C ASP A 187 -16.28 -12.50 30.33
N ALA A 188 -15.88 -11.23 30.38
CA ALA A 188 -16.80 -10.10 30.34
C ALA A 188 -17.62 -10.05 29.04
N LEU A 189 -16.97 -10.23 27.88
CA LEU A 189 -17.65 -10.29 26.58
C LEU A 189 -18.60 -11.50 26.50
N SER A 190 -18.21 -12.63 27.09
CA SER A 190 -19.04 -13.83 27.17
C SER A 190 -20.25 -13.65 28.07
N ALA A 191 -20.10 -12.95 29.19
CA ALA A 191 -21.22 -12.60 30.08
C ALA A 191 -22.22 -11.68 29.37
N LEU A 192 -21.74 -10.67 28.63
CA LEU A 192 -22.58 -9.81 27.81
C LEU A 192 -23.30 -10.59 26.70
N ALA A 193 -22.61 -11.53 26.04
CA ALA A 193 -23.18 -12.33 24.96
C ALA A 193 -24.35 -13.24 25.39
N ARG A 194 -24.42 -13.62 26.68
CA ARG A 194 -25.51 -14.43 27.26
C ARG A 194 -26.78 -13.64 27.58
N MET A 195 -26.71 -12.31 27.62
CA MET A 195 -27.91 -11.47 27.79
C MET A 195 -28.90 -11.66 26.64
N SER A 196 -30.16 -11.26 26.85
CA SER A 196 -31.11 -11.13 25.75
C SER A 196 -30.58 -10.15 24.69
N LYS A 197 -31.06 -10.27 23.45
CA LYS A 197 -30.61 -9.40 22.37
C LYS A 197 -31.13 -7.98 22.58
N GLU A 198 -32.38 -7.86 22.99
CA GLU A 198 -33.13 -6.61 23.12
C GLU A 198 -32.55 -5.72 24.22
N GLU A 199 -32.30 -6.28 25.41
CA GLU A 199 -31.73 -5.53 26.54
C GLU A 199 -30.32 -5.03 26.23
N LEU A 200 -29.51 -5.88 25.59
CA LEU A 200 -28.14 -5.55 25.25
C LEU A 200 -28.05 -4.51 24.13
N GLU A 201 -28.87 -4.63 23.08
CA GLU A 201 -28.90 -3.66 21.98
C GLU A 201 -29.22 -2.25 22.47
N ALA A 202 -30.12 -2.11 23.45
CA ALA A 202 -30.41 -0.83 24.07
C ALA A 202 -29.17 -0.21 24.76
N GLN A 203 -28.32 -1.02 25.40
CA GLN A 203 -27.09 -0.52 26.03
C GLN A 203 -25.99 -0.23 25.01
N LEU A 204 -25.95 -0.99 23.90
CA LEU A 204 -24.97 -0.83 22.85
C LEU A 204 -25.26 0.33 21.89
N LEU A 205 -26.30 1.15 22.09
CA LEU A 205 -26.63 2.28 21.20
C LEU A 205 -25.54 3.37 21.16
N SER A 206 -24.82 3.59 22.27
CA SER A 206 -23.77 4.61 22.36
C SER A 206 -22.72 4.21 23.40
N VAL A 207 -21.54 4.84 23.31
CA VAL A 207 -20.47 4.66 24.29
C VAL A 207 -20.94 5.04 25.70
N GLN A 208 -21.65 6.16 25.83
CA GLN A 208 -22.13 6.68 27.10
C GLN A 208 -23.09 5.71 27.79
N ARG A 209 -24.03 5.12 27.03
CA ARG A 209 -25.00 4.16 27.57
C ARG A 209 -24.33 2.87 28.05
N PHE A 210 -23.37 2.34 27.29
CA PHE A 210 -22.65 1.13 27.68
C PHE A 210 -21.73 1.37 28.89
N ALA A 211 -21.11 2.55 28.98
CA ALA A 211 -20.22 2.90 30.09
C ALA A 211 -20.96 3.27 31.39
N ALA A 212 -22.19 3.80 31.30
CA ALA A 212 -22.96 4.32 32.44
C ALA A 212 -22.96 3.36 33.64
N ALA A 213 -22.64 3.87 34.84
CA ALA A 213 -22.42 3.05 36.03
C ALA A 213 -23.64 2.19 36.41
N ASP A 214 -24.84 2.73 36.20
CA ASP A 214 -26.15 2.13 36.47
C ASP A 214 -26.69 1.30 35.29
N ALA A 215 -25.93 1.12 34.21
CA ALA A 215 -26.35 0.28 33.09
C ALA A 215 -26.63 -1.16 33.57
N PRO A 216 -27.78 -1.75 33.21
CA PRO A 216 -28.19 -3.09 33.65
C PRO A 216 -27.41 -4.18 32.91
N LEU A 217 -26.10 -4.23 33.11
CA LEU A 217 -25.16 -5.14 32.45
C LEU A 217 -24.46 -6.02 33.50
N PRO A 218 -24.21 -7.31 33.22
CA PRO A 218 -23.60 -8.28 34.14
C PRO A 218 -22.09 -8.09 34.35
N VAL A 219 -21.53 -6.95 33.92
CA VAL A 219 -20.09 -6.65 33.91
C VAL A 219 -19.91 -5.29 34.55
N GLU A 220 -18.96 -5.14 35.48
CA GLU A 220 -18.72 -3.86 36.17
C GLU A 220 -18.32 -2.72 35.23
N ALA A 221 -18.69 -1.48 35.58
CA ALA A 221 -18.45 -0.28 34.77
C ALA A 221 -16.98 -0.11 34.36
N GLY A 222 -16.03 -0.28 35.30
CA GLY A 222 -14.60 -0.15 34.99
C GLY A 222 -14.08 -1.22 34.02
N VAL A 223 -14.67 -2.42 33.99
CA VAL A 223 -14.35 -3.45 32.98
C VAL A 223 -14.93 -3.04 31.63
N ARG A 224 -16.15 -2.50 31.59
CA ARG A 224 -16.80 -2.00 30.37
C ARG A 224 -16.03 -0.85 29.74
N GLU A 225 -15.50 0.07 30.55
CA GLU A 225 -14.64 1.16 30.10
C GLU A 225 -13.35 0.63 29.47
N ARG A 226 -12.66 -0.32 30.11
CA ARG A 226 -11.47 -0.96 29.53
C ARG A 226 -11.76 -1.67 28.21
N LEU A 227 -12.91 -2.35 28.11
CA LEU A 227 -13.36 -2.95 26.85
C LEU A 227 -13.58 -1.89 25.77
N LEU A 228 -14.20 -0.76 26.10
CA LEU A 228 -14.40 0.35 25.16
C LEU A 228 -13.07 0.96 24.71
N ASP A 229 -12.12 1.17 25.61
CA ASP A 229 -10.80 1.71 25.26
C ASP A 229 -10.03 0.80 24.30
N LYS A 230 -10.10 -0.52 24.52
CA LYS A 230 -9.37 -1.51 23.73
C LYS A 230 -10.06 -1.84 22.39
N LEU A 231 -11.37 -2.04 22.40
CA LEU A 231 -12.13 -2.55 21.25
C LEU A 231 -12.91 -1.45 20.50
N GLY A 232 -13.20 -0.32 21.15
CA GLY A 232 -14.25 0.59 20.72
C GLY A 232 -15.64 -0.07 20.79
N LEU A 233 -16.69 0.74 20.62
CA LEU A 233 -18.07 0.22 20.62
C LEU A 233 -18.32 -0.80 19.50
N PHE A 234 -17.71 -0.58 18.33
CA PHE A 234 -17.74 -1.53 17.22
C PHE A 234 -17.14 -2.88 17.61
N GLY A 235 -15.94 -2.89 18.20
CA GLY A 235 -15.26 -4.14 18.55
C GLY A 235 -16.03 -4.90 19.63
N VAL A 236 -16.65 -4.22 20.59
CA VAL A 236 -17.55 -4.84 21.58
C VAL A 236 -18.75 -5.51 20.87
N ARG A 237 -19.45 -4.79 19.98
CA ARG A 237 -20.58 -5.35 19.20
C ARG A 237 -20.16 -6.55 18.35
N LEU A 238 -19.01 -6.45 17.69
CA LEU A 238 -18.46 -7.53 16.87
C LEU A 238 -18.12 -8.74 17.73
N ALA A 239 -17.42 -8.54 18.84
CA ALA A 239 -17.01 -9.63 19.73
C ALA A 239 -18.21 -10.39 20.31
N ILE A 240 -19.22 -9.67 20.79
CA ILE A 240 -20.48 -10.26 21.29
C ILE A 240 -21.17 -11.08 20.18
N THR A 241 -21.21 -10.54 18.96
CA THR A 241 -21.77 -11.24 17.79
C THR A 241 -20.99 -12.52 17.49
N LEU A 242 -19.66 -12.48 17.53
CA LEU A 242 -18.80 -13.63 17.27
C LEU A 242 -18.92 -14.73 18.34
N VAL A 243 -19.01 -14.35 19.62
CA VAL A 243 -19.24 -15.30 20.72
C VAL A 243 -20.59 -15.99 20.53
N ARG A 244 -21.66 -15.24 20.20
CA ARG A 244 -22.99 -15.81 19.90
C ARG A 244 -23.00 -16.73 18.67
N GLN A 245 -22.05 -16.56 17.76
CA GLN A 245 -21.85 -17.42 16.57
C GLN A 245 -20.99 -18.66 16.86
N GLY A 246 -20.60 -18.92 18.11
CA GLY A 246 -19.83 -20.11 18.50
C GLY A 246 -18.32 -19.89 18.57
N ASN A 247 -17.84 -18.64 18.56
CA ASN A 247 -16.43 -18.34 18.90
C ASN A 247 -16.31 -18.10 20.41
N ASP A 248 -16.66 -19.12 21.18
CA ASP A 248 -16.83 -19.12 22.63
C ASP A 248 -15.55 -19.48 23.40
N THR A 249 -14.40 -19.30 22.77
CA THR A 249 -13.08 -19.38 23.41
C THR A 249 -12.27 -18.14 23.07
N GLN A 250 -11.41 -17.70 23.99
CA GLN A 250 -10.52 -16.54 23.77
C GLN A 250 -9.68 -16.68 22.49
N PRO A 251 -9.04 -17.83 22.17
CA PRO A 251 -8.31 -17.99 20.91
C PRO A 251 -9.18 -17.90 19.66
N ALA A 252 -10.40 -18.47 19.68
CA ALA A 252 -11.31 -18.39 18.54
C ALA A 252 -11.78 -16.94 18.30
N LEU A 253 -12.15 -16.23 19.37
CA LEU A 253 -12.60 -14.85 19.29
C LEU A 253 -11.49 -13.92 18.78
N THR A 254 -10.29 -14.03 19.34
CA THR A 254 -9.14 -13.20 18.95
C THR A 254 -8.74 -13.42 17.48
N ALA A 255 -8.74 -14.68 17.02
CA ALA A 255 -8.52 -15.00 15.61
C ALA A 255 -9.57 -14.35 14.69
N GLN A 256 -10.85 -14.40 15.06
CA GLN A 256 -11.92 -13.77 14.28
C GLN A 256 -11.86 -12.24 14.30
N LEU A 257 -11.53 -11.61 15.43
CA LEU A 257 -11.33 -10.17 15.51
C LEU A 257 -10.19 -9.72 14.59
N ALA A 258 -9.05 -10.42 14.62
CA ALA A 258 -7.93 -10.15 13.74
C ALA A 258 -8.32 -10.30 12.26
N GLN A 259 -8.98 -11.40 11.89
CA GLN A 259 -9.42 -11.67 10.52
C GLN A 259 -10.39 -10.61 9.97
N ARG A 260 -11.30 -10.13 10.82
CA ARG A 260 -12.38 -9.20 10.42
C ARG A 260 -11.99 -7.73 10.51
N SER A 261 -10.86 -7.41 11.14
CA SER A 261 -10.37 -6.04 11.30
C SER A 261 -9.87 -5.38 10.00
N GLY A 262 -9.57 -6.15 8.95
CA GLY A 262 -8.98 -5.63 7.71
C GLY A 262 -7.44 -5.50 7.74
N LEU A 263 -6.80 -5.70 8.90
CA LEU A 263 -5.33 -5.62 9.00
C LEU A 263 -4.60 -6.66 8.14
N GLY A 264 -5.14 -7.87 8.01
CA GLY A 264 -4.55 -8.91 7.15
C GLY A 264 -4.49 -8.47 5.68
N GLU A 265 -5.58 -7.90 5.18
CA GLU A 265 -5.68 -7.33 3.82
C GLU A 265 -4.70 -6.17 3.64
N LEU A 266 -4.54 -5.32 4.65
CA LEU A 266 -3.55 -4.24 4.62
C LEU A 266 -2.12 -4.78 4.55
N ARG A 267 -1.78 -5.79 5.36
CA ARG A 267 -0.45 -6.43 5.32
C ARG A 267 -0.15 -6.99 3.94
N GLU A 268 -1.05 -7.80 3.38
CA GLU A 268 -0.88 -8.39 2.06
C GLU A 268 -0.69 -7.30 0.99
N THR A 269 -1.41 -6.19 1.14
CA THR A 269 -1.28 -5.04 0.24
C THR A 269 0.09 -4.36 0.37
N ILE A 270 0.58 -4.14 1.60
CA ILE A 270 1.91 -3.56 1.84
C ILE A 270 3.01 -4.50 1.32
N GLU A 271 2.92 -5.79 1.61
CA GLU A 271 3.89 -6.80 1.14
C GLU A 271 3.95 -6.83 -0.39
N ARG A 272 2.79 -6.90 -1.05
CA ARG A 272 2.69 -6.99 -2.51
C ARG A 272 3.08 -5.70 -3.23
N LEU A 273 2.66 -4.54 -2.72
CA LEU A 273 2.78 -3.27 -3.45
C LEU A 273 4.00 -2.46 -3.05
N LEU A 274 4.48 -2.61 -1.80
CA LEU A 274 5.55 -1.78 -1.27
C LEU A 274 6.83 -2.62 -1.04
N VAL A 275 6.75 -3.69 -0.25
CA VAL A 275 7.93 -4.50 0.12
C VAL A 275 8.50 -5.23 -1.11
N ALA A 276 7.67 -5.95 -1.86
CA ALA A 276 8.08 -6.65 -3.07
C ALA A 276 8.60 -5.70 -4.17
N ARG A 277 8.36 -4.40 -4.03
CA ARG A 277 8.74 -3.34 -4.98
C ARG A 277 9.79 -2.40 -4.43
N ALA A 278 10.44 -2.76 -3.33
CA ALA A 278 11.26 -1.83 -2.56
C ALA A 278 12.36 -1.17 -3.40
N GLU A 279 13.09 -1.93 -4.21
CA GLU A 279 14.17 -1.38 -5.06
C GLU A 279 13.66 -0.35 -6.06
N VAL A 280 12.49 -0.57 -6.66
CA VAL A 280 11.86 0.37 -7.61
C VAL A 280 11.37 1.63 -6.88
N LEU A 281 10.82 1.48 -5.67
CA LEU A 281 10.34 2.60 -4.85
C LEU A 281 11.49 3.45 -4.29
N LYS A 282 12.59 2.82 -3.86
CA LYS A 282 13.82 3.52 -3.45
C LYS A 282 14.47 4.25 -4.62
N ALA A 283 14.51 3.63 -5.80
CA ALA A 283 14.99 4.27 -7.02
C ALA A 283 14.18 5.52 -7.34
N ARG A 284 12.85 5.40 -7.29
CA ARG A 284 11.96 6.56 -7.41
C ARG A 284 12.28 7.64 -6.39
N ALA A 285 12.31 7.31 -5.09
CA ALA A 285 12.56 8.27 -4.02
C ALA A 285 13.90 9.00 -4.22
N ALA A 286 14.95 8.27 -4.60
CA ALA A 286 16.26 8.83 -4.89
C ALA A 286 16.26 9.78 -6.10
N LEU A 287 15.54 9.45 -7.19
CA LEU A 287 15.39 10.33 -8.34
C LEU A 287 14.63 11.62 -7.98
N LEU A 288 13.53 11.51 -7.23
CA LEU A 288 12.78 12.68 -6.76
C LEU A 288 13.68 13.58 -5.89
N ALA A 289 14.40 12.97 -4.96
CA ALA A 289 15.32 13.66 -4.08
C ALA A 289 16.43 14.36 -4.88
N LEU A 290 16.98 13.69 -5.91
CA LEU A 290 18.02 14.24 -6.77
C LEU A 290 17.49 15.42 -7.61
N ASP A 291 16.28 15.35 -8.14
CA ASP A 291 15.65 16.47 -8.86
C ASP A 291 15.57 17.72 -7.95
N VAL A 292 15.13 17.53 -6.70
CA VAL A 292 15.09 18.62 -5.70
C VAL A 292 16.49 19.21 -5.44
N LEU A 293 17.52 18.38 -5.28
CA LEU A 293 18.91 18.86 -5.10
C LEU A 293 19.39 19.64 -6.32
N LEU A 294 19.22 19.09 -7.53
CA LEU A 294 19.71 19.70 -8.78
C LEU A 294 19.07 21.06 -9.05
N ARG A 295 17.80 21.24 -8.63
CA ARG A 295 17.08 22.51 -8.76
C ARG A 295 17.42 23.51 -7.65
N SER A 296 17.65 23.05 -6.43
CA SER A 296 17.94 23.92 -5.28
C SER A 296 19.40 24.39 -5.23
N GLU A 297 20.34 23.58 -5.71
CA GLU A 297 21.78 23.89 -5.74
C GLU A 297 22.36 23.73 -7.17
N PRO A 298 21.97 24.58 -8.15
CA PRO A 298 22.37 24.41 -9.55
C PRO A 298 23.89 24.60 -9.75
N ARG A 299 24.48 23.73 -10.59
CA ARG A 299 25.89 23.75 -11.00
C ARG A 299 26.02 23.62 -12.53
N PRO A 300 27.17 24.01 -13.12
CA PRO A 300 27.47 23.68 -14.50
C PRO A 300 27.38 22.15 -14.73
N GLY A 301 26.39 21.70 -15.50
CA GLY A 301 26.10 20.27 -15.71
C GLY A 301 24.81 19.76 -15.04
N SER A 302 24.21 20.50 -14.11
CA SER A 302 22.93 20.11 -13.48
C SER A 302 21.80 19.94 -14.49
N ALA A 303 21.74 20.80 -15.52
CA ALA A 303 20.73 20.70 -16.58
C ALA A 303 20.84 19.39 -17.38
N ALA A 304 22.06 18.89 -17.62
CA ALA A 304 22.28 17.63 -18.31
C ALA A 304 21.82 16.44 -17.46
N LEU A 305 22.10 16.47 -16.15
CA LEU A 305 21.61 15.46 -15.21
C LEU A 305 20.08 15.49 -15.07
N LEU A 306 19.46 16.67 -15.03
CA LEU A 306 18.00 16.81 -15.04
C LEU A 306 17.37 16.19 -16.30
N GLY A 307 17.93 16.47 -17.48
CA GLY A 307 17.44 15.87 -18.73
C GLY A 307 17.64 14.34 -18.80
N GLU A 308 18.60 13.79 -18.08
CA GLU A 308 18.76 12.34 -17.93
C GLU A 308 17.79 11.74 -16.92
N LEU A 309 17.58 12.42 -15.79
CA LEU A 309 16.57 12.09 -14.80
C LEU A 309 15.17 12.04 -15.42
N ASP A 310 14.79 13.07 -16.19
CA ASP A 310 13.50 13.12 -16.88
C ASP A 310 13.34 11.96 -17.86
N ARG A 311 14.40 11.59 -18.58
CA ARG A 311 14.41 10.41 -19.47
C ARG A 311 14.24 9.10 -18.70
N ILE A 312 14.90 8.96 -17.54
CA ILE A 312 14.74 7.77 -16.68
C ILE A 312 13.30 7.69 -16.18
N LEU A 313 12.75 8.77 -15.61
CA LEU A 313 11.37 8.79 -15.11
C LEU A 313 10.34 8.51 -16.21
N ALA A 314 10.50 9.10 -17.39
CA ALA A 314 9.60 8.88 -18.52
C ALA A 314 9.73 7.47 -19.13
N GLY A 315 10.93 6.90 -19.10
CA GLY A 315 11.25 5.58 -19.68
C GLY A 315 11.14 4.40 -18.71
N ALA A 316 10.91 4.65 -17.41
CA ALA A 316 10.84 3.63 -16.37
C ALA A 316 9.64 2.71 -16.56
N HIS A 317 9.90 1.56 -17.19
CA HIS A 317 8.88 0.55 -17.48
C HIS A 317 8.28 -0.04 -16.21
N GLU A 318 9.08 -0.21 -15.16
CA GLU A 318 8.63 -0.71 -13.86
C GLU A 318 7.55 0.17 -13.24
N PHE A 319 7.56 1.50 -13.45
CA PHE A 319 6.47 2.36 -12.99
C PHE A 319 5.19 2.15 -13.79
N ASN A 320 5.30 1.85 -15.09
CA ASN A 320 4.15 1.51 -15.92
C ASN A 320 3.55 0.15 -15.52
N GLU A 321 4.38 -0.83 -15.18
CA GLU A 321 3.94 -2.11 -14.61
C GLU A 321 3.12 -1.89 -13.33
N LEU A 322 3.60 -1.08 -12.38
CA LEU A 322 2.88 -0.79 -11.13
C LEU A 322 1.55 -0.07 -11.37
N ARG A 323 1.54 0.96 -12.24
CA ARG A 323 0.30 1.65 -12.58
C ARG A 323 -0.70 0.74 -13.29
N LEU A 324 -0.24 -0.14 -14.17
CA LEU A 324 -1.11 -1.11 -14.82
C LEU A 324 -1.69 -2.11 -13.81
N ALA A 325 -0.89 -2.61 -12.86
CA ALA A 325 -1.38 -3.49 -11.80
C ALA A 325 -2.51 -2.82 -10.99
N SER A 326 -2.35 -1.54 -10.62
CA SER A 326 -3.41 -0.76 -9.98
C SER A 326 -4.65 -0.60 -10.87
N ALA A 327 -4.46 -0.31 -12.17
CA ALA A 327 -5.55 -0.15 -13.12
C ALA A 327 -6.36 -1.45 -13.33
N LEU A 328 -5.69 -2.61 -13.41
CA LEU A 328 -6.33 -3.92 -13.53
C LEU A 328 -7.18 -4.25 -12.30
N ARG A 329 -6.69 -3.94 -11.09
CA ARG A 329 -7.47 -4.13 -9.85
C ARG A 329 -8.68 -3.19 -9.77
N ALA A 330 -8.55 -1.96 -10.25
CA ALA A 330 -9.65 -0.99 -10.27
C ALA A 330 -10.74 -1.39 -11.28
N ASP A 331 -10.33 -1.86 -12.45
CA ASP A 331 -11.21 -2.16 -13.58
C ASP A 331 -10.93 -3.56 -14.15
N PRO A 332 -11.63 -4.60 -13.65
CA PRO A 332 -11.52 -5.96 -14.18
C PRO A 332 -11.91 -6.08 -15.67
N ALA A 333 -12.64 -5.11 -16.21
CA ALA A 333 -13.04 -5.07 -17.62
C ALA A 333 -12.06 -4.27 -18.50
N LEU A 334 -10.92 -3.81 -17.96
CA LEU A 334 -9.90 -3.09 -18.73
C LEU A 334 -9.36 -3.91 -19.90
N LEU A 335 -9.31 -5.23 -19.74
CA LEU A 335 -8.89 -6.19 -20.75
C LEU A 335 -9.99 -7.23 -20.96
N PRO A 336 -10.06 -7.88 -22.14
CA PRO A 336 -11.00 -8.98 -22.37
C PRO A 336 -10.87 -10.09 -21.33
N ASP A 337 -11.97 -10.82 -21.11
CA ASP A 337 -12.06 -11.86 -20.09
C ASP A 337 -10.92 -12.89 -20.19
N GLY A 338 -10.35 -13.25 -19.04
CA GLY A 338 -9.22 -14.18 -18.92
C GLY A 338 -7.83 -13.55 -19.16
N LEU A 339 -7.73 -12.38 -19.80
CA LEU A 339 -6.45 -11.73 -20.06
C LEU A 339 -5.96 -10.85 -18.89
N GLY A 340 -6.85 -10.41 -18.00
CA GLY A 340 -6.48 -9.59 -16.84
C GLY A 340 -5.50 -10.30 -15.90
N ASP A 341 -5.77 -11.56 -15.55
CA ASP A 341 -4.90 -12.35 -14.68
C ASP A 341 -3.56 -12.67 -15.33
N GLU A 342 -3.55 -12.93 -16.63
CA GLU A 342 -2.33 -13.12 -17.41
C GLU A 342 -1.49 -11.83 -17.43
N ALA A 343 -2.13 -10.67 -17.69
CA ALA A 343 -1.46 -9.38 -17.66
C ALA A 343 -0.83 -9.10 -16.29
N ALA A 344 -1.58 -9.34 -15.21
CA ALA A 344 -1.11 -9.18 -13.84
C ALA A 344 0.11 -10.07 -13.53
N ARG A 345 0.13 -11.33 -14.00
CA ARG A 345 1.31 -12.20 -13.89
C ARG A 345 2.48 -11.66 -14.71
N LEU A 346 2.29 -11.29 -15.98
CA LEU A 346 3.37 -10.88 -16.89
C LEU A 346 4.06 -9.57 -16.47
N ILE A 347 3.34 -8.63 -15.86
CA ILE A 347 3.92 -7.41 -15.24
C ILE A 347 4.54 -7.69 -13.87
N GLY A 348 4.51 -8.95 -13.43
CA GLY A 348 5.18 -9.44 -12.23
C GLY A 348 4.45 -9.20 -10.93
N GLU A 349 3.12 -9.02 -10.92
CA GLU A 349 2.34 -8.85 -9.68
C GLU A 349 2.48 -10.02 -8.70
N HIS A 350 2.83 -11.21 -9.23
CA HIS A 350 2.99 -12.46 -8.47
C HIS A 350 4.46 -12.87 -8.27
N GLY A 351 5.40 -12.02 -8.67
CA GLY A 351 6.84 -12.32 -8.60
C GLY A 351 7.63 -11.68 -9.76
N PRO A 352 8.90 -11.31 -9.55
CA PRO A 352 9.72 -10.68 -10.58
C PRO A 352 10.35 -11.70 -11.55
N GLY A 353 10.38 -12.99 -11.22
CA GLY A 353 11.08 -14.00 -12.01
C GLY A 353 10.42 -14.29 -13.37
N PRO A 354 11.19 -14.61 -14.43
CA PRO A 354 10.64 -14.98 -15.74
C PRO A 354 9.61 -16.12 -15.69
N ALA A 355 9.88 -17.19 -14.94
CA ALA A 355 8.97 -18.33 -14.80
C ALA A 355 7.68 -17.93 -14.07
N GLU A 356 7.79 -17.18 -12.97
CA GLU A 356 6.65 -16.66 -12.21
C GLU A 356 5.75 -15.76 -13.07
N ARG A 357 6.38 -14.87 -13.85
CA ARG A 357 5.70 -13.96 -14.79
C ARG A 357 4.94 -14.72 -15.88
N LEU A 358 5.48 -15.84 -16.34
CA LEU A 358 4.83 -16.72 -17.32
C LEU A 358 3.86 -17.73 -16.69
N GLY A 359 3.75 -17.77 -15.35
CA GLY A 359 2.88 -18.70 -14.63
C GLY A 359 3.38 -20.14 -14.59
N LEU A 360 4.68 -20.35 -14.78
CA LEU A 360 5.32 -21.66 -14.82
C LEU A 360 6.05 -21.96 -13.50
N ARG A 361 6.08 -23.22 -13.09
CA ARG A 361 6.80 -23.68 -11.90
C ARG A 361 8.00 -24.52 -12.34
N GLU A 362 9.20 -24.00 -12.12
CA GLU A 362 10.47 -24.66 -12.48
C GLU A 362 10.52 -25.23 -13.92
N PRO A 363 10.14 -24.46 -14.95
CA PRO A 363 10.09 -24.97 -16.31
C PRO A 363 11.49 -25.23 -16.88
N PRO A 364 11.66 -26.23 -17.76
CA PRO A 364 12.84 -26.31 -18.61
C PRO A 364 12.93 -25.08 -19.52
N ALA A 365 14.15 -24.71 -19.93
CA ALA A 365 14.40 -23.50 -20.71
C ALA A 365 13.61 -23.44 -22.04
N ALA A 366 13.36 -24.60 -22.67
CA ALA A 366 12.58 -24.69 -23.91
C ALA A 366 11.10 -24.30 -23.68
N GLU A 367 10.48 -24.80 -22.61
CA GLU A 367 9.09 -24.47 -22.25
C GLU A 367 8.96 -23.00 -21.87
N LEU A 368 9.92 -22.45 -21.12
CA LEU A 368 9.99 -21.03 -20.80
C LEU A 368 10.03 -20.17 -22.08
N HIS A 369 10.86 -20.57 -23.05
CA HIS A 369 10.99 -19.86 -24.32
C HIS A 369 9.70 -19.93 -25.14
N GLU A 370 9.10 -21.11 -25.27
CA GLU A 370 7.85 -21.30 -26.00
C GLU A 370 6.70 -20.46 -25.42
N ALA A 371 6.51 -20.52 -24.10
CA ALA A 371 5.51 -19.73 -23.40
C ALA A 371 5.74 -18.22 -23.58
N LEU A 372 7.00 -17.76 -23.57
CA LEU A 372 7.33 -16.37 -23.82
C LEU A 372 7.01 -15.95 -25.26
N GLN A 373 7.29 -16.80 -26.25
CA GLN A 373 6.96 -16.52 -27.65
C GLN A 373 5.44 -16.45 -27.87
N ASP A 374 4.68 -17.34 -27.22
CA ASP A 374 3.21 -17.30 -27.24
C ASP A 374 2.67 -16.00 -26.64
N ALA A 375 3.17 -15.60 -25.47
CA ALA A 375 2.81 -14.34 -24.85
C ALA A 375 3.15 -13.15 -25.76
N LEU A 376 4.38 -13.09 -26.31
CA LEU A 376 4.78 -12.03 -27.23
C LEU A 376 3.87 -11.93 -28.46
N ARG A 377 3.50 -13.07 -29.08
CA ARG A 377 2.57 -13.09 -30.22
C ARG A 377 1.20 -12.54 -29.83
N ARG A 378 0.62 -13.05 -28.75
CA ARG A 378 -0.72 -12.68 -28.26
C ARG A 378 -0.79 -11.19 -27.93
N TRP A 379 0.13 -10.71 -27.09
CA TRP A 379 0.12 -9.33 -26.62
C TRP A 379 0.49 -8.33 -27.72
N ARG A 380 1.26 -8.74 -28.73
CA ARG A 380 1.50 -7.92 -29.92
C ARG A 380 0.24 -7.72 -30.75
N VAL A 381 -0.57 -8.76 -30.95
CA VAL A 381 -1.87 -8.63 -31.64
C VAL A 381 -2.79 -7.69 -30.88
N LEU A 382 -2.92 -7.87 -29.56
CA LEU A 382 -3.76 -7.02 -28.72
C LEU A 382 -3.31 -5.55 -28.71
N ALA A 383 -2.01 -5.30 -28.59
CA ALA A 383 -1.46 -3.94 -28.60
C ALA A 383 -1.78 -3.14 -29.87
N HIS A 384 -1.93 -3.83 -31.01
CA HIS A 384 -2.23 -3.22 -32.31
C HIS A 384 -3.71 -3.37 -32.73
N SER A 385 -4.56 -4.03 -31.93
CA SER A 385 -5.96 -4.26 -32.26
C SER A 385 -6.77 -2.97 -32.22
N ARG A 386 -7.42 -2.62 -33.33
CA ARG A 386 -8.30 -1.44 -33.42
C ARG A 386 -9.66 -1.62 -32.72
N GLU A 387 -10.02 -2.86 -32.39
CA GLU A 387 -11.25 -3.20 -31.68
C GLU A 387 -11.15 -2.84 -30.20
N LEU A 388 -9.92 -2.76 -29.66
CA LEU A 388 -9.69 -2.39 -28.27
C LEU A 388 -9.68 -0.86 -28.09
N GLY A 389 -10.32 -0.42 -27.01
CA GLY A 389 -10.25 0.95 -26.53
C GLY A 389 -8.81 1.39 -26.25
N ALA A 390 -8.57 2.71 -26.21
CA ALA A 390 -7.22 3.24 -26.02
C ALA A 390 -6.57 2.81 -24.69
N ALA A 391 -7.35 2.65 -23.62
CA ALA A 391 -6.85 2.18 -22.33
C ALA A 391 -6.39 0.71 -22.38
N ALA A 392 -7.21 -0.17 -22.96
CA ALA A 392 -6.89 -1.58 -23.16
C ALA A 392 -5.65 -1.77 -24.05
N ARG A 393 -5.51 -0.98 -25.12
CA ARG A 393 -4.30 -1.00 -25.96
C ARG A 393 -3.04 -0.56 -25.22
N ARG A 394 -3.10 0.51 -24.41
CA ARG A 394 -1.97 0.94 -23.58
C ARG A 394 -1.58 -0.12 -22.55
N ALA A 395 -2.58 -0.79 -21.95
CA ALA A 395 -2.35 -1.92 -21.08
C ALA A 395 -1.61 -3.06 -21.82
N ALA A 396 -2.11 -3.45 -22.99
CA ALA A 396 -1.48 -4.49 -23.81
C ALA A 396 -0.05 -4.13 -24.26
N MET A 397 0.23 -2.86 -24.60
CA MET A 397 1.58 -2.38 -24.90
C MET A 397 2.53 -2.52 -23.70
N THR A 398 2.04 -2.22 -22.49
CA THR A 398 2.83 -2.36 -21.26
C THR A 398 3.14 -3.83 -20.99
N VAL A 399 2.16 -4.73 -21.15
CA VAL A 399 2.39 -6.18 -21.02
C VAL A 399 3.38 -6.67 -22.07
N LEU A 400 3.22 -6.27 -23.33
CA LEU A 400 4.14 -6.62 -24.41
C LEU A 400 5.59 -6.20 -24.08
N ARG A 401 5.77 -4.96 -23.60
CA ARG A 401 7.08 -4.44 -23.18
C ARG A 401 7.68 -5.24 -22.02
N SER A 402 6.84 -5.77 -21.13
CA SER A 402 7.26 -6.65 -20.03
C SER A 402 7.79 -7.98 -20.57
N CYS A 403 7.07 -8.59 -21.53
CA CYS A 403 7.54 -9.79 -22.23
C CYS A 403 8.86 -9.56 -22.98
N GLU A 404 9.00 -8.42 -23.67
CA GLU A 404 10.26 -8.05 -24.35
C GLU A 404 11.42 -7.93 -23.37
N THR A 405 11.17 -7.38 -22.18
CA THR A 405 12.17 -7.27 -21.11
C THR A 405 12.60 -8.64 -20.60
N ILE A 406 11.67 -9.59 -20.44
CA ILE A 406 11.99 -10.99 -20.12
C ILE A 406 12.86 -11.61 -21.21
N ALA A 407 12.53 -11.37 -22.48
CA ALA A 407 13.29 -11.93 -23.62
C ALA A 407 14.73 -11.41 -23.66
N ILE A 408 14.95 -10.14 -23.33
CA ILE A 408 16.29 -9.54 -23.27
C ILE A 408 17.06 -10.07 -22.07
N GLY A 409 16.42 -10.19 -20.89
CA GLY A 409 17.06 -10.70 -19.68
C GLY A 409 17.32 -12.22 -19.68
N GLY A 410 16.56 -12.98 -20.47
CA GLY A 410 16.71 -14.43 -20.66
C GLY A 410 17.54 -14.82 -21.88
N ALA A 411 18.04 -13.87 -22.67
CA ALA A 411 18.93 -14.18 -23.78
C ALA A 411 20.25 -14.73 -23.23
N PRO A 412 20.69 -15.95 -23.60
CA PRO A 412 22.05 -16.35 -23.32
C PRO A 412 22.99 -15.33 -23.97
N ALA A 413 24.03 -14.91 -23.25
CA ALA A 413 25.08 -14.07 -23.80
C ALA A 413 25.50 -14.69 -25.15
N ARG A 414 25.35 -13.94 -26.24
CA ARG A 414 25.76 -14.41 -27.56
C ARG A 414 27.23 -14.84 -27.44
N PRO A 415 27.62 -16.05 -27.87
CA PRO A 415 29.04 -16.36 -27.96
C PRO A 415 29.66 -15.32 -28.89
N GLU A 416 30.61 -14.55 -28.36
CA GLU A 416 31.49 -13.71 -29.15
C GLU A 416 32.20 -14.64 -30.13
N TYR A 417 31.79 -14.59 -31.40
CA TYR A 417 32.56 -15.20 -32.47
C TYR A 417 33.84 -14.38 -32.62
N PHE A 418 34.96 -14.96 -32.19
CA PHE A 418 36.31 -14.55 -32.59
C PHE A 418 36.53 -14.77 -34.08
#